data_AF-A0A7C3I5L6-F1
#
_entry.id   AF-A0A7C3I5L6-F1
#
_cell.length_a   1.000
_cell.length_b   1.000
_cell.length_c   1.000
_cell.angle_alpha   90.00
_cell.angle_beta   90.00
_cell.angle_gamma   90.00
#
_symmetry.space_group_name_H-M   'P 1'
#
loop_
_entity.id
_entity.type
_entity.pdbx_description
1 polymer ?
#
loop_
_entity_poly.entity_id
_entity_poly.type
_entity_poly.pdbx_seq_one_letter_code
_entity_poly.pdbx_strand_id
1 'polypeptide(L)' 'MWFCIHDGPGIRTTVFLKACPLSCWWCHNPKGVSPLI' A
#
# COMPACT_ATOMS: atom_id res chain seq x y z
N MET A 1 7.27 13.26 8.89
CA MET A 1 5.84 12.92 9.04
C MET A 1 5.23 12.94 7.66
N TRP A 2 4.87 11.77 7.11
CA TRP A 2 4.36 11.64 5.74
C TRP A 2 2.83 11.69 5.78
N PHE A 3 2.27 12.84 5.44
CA PHE A 3 0.83 13.01 5.27
C PHE A 3 0.50 13.05 3.78
N CYS A 4 -0.46 12.23 3.36
CA CYS A 4 -1.06 12.26 2.03
C CYS A 4 -2.00 13.48 1.91
N ILE A 5 -1.43 14.66 1.73
CA ILE A 5 -2.17 15.94 1.64
C ILE A 5 -2.77 16.22 0.25
N HIS A 6 -2.36 15.45 -0.77
CA HIS A 6 -2.78 15.67 -2.16
C HIS A 6 -3.90 14.73 -2.61
N ASP A 7 -4.31 13.76 -1.78
CA ASP A 7 -5.32 12.73 -2.12
C ASP A 7 -6.76 13.14 -1.74
N GLY A 8 -7.02 14.45 -1.68
CA GLY A 8 -8.31 15.05 -1.34
C GLY A 8 -8.34 15.76 0.03
N PRO A 9 -9.48 16.37 0.39
CA PRO A 9 -9.61 17.15 1.62
C PRO A 9 -9.54 16.24 2.87
N GLY A 10 -8.84 16.70 3.91
CA GLY A 10 -8.76 16.04 5.22
C GLY A 10 -7.44 15.35 5.52
N ILE A 11 -7.32 14.78 6.72
CA ILE A 11 -6.16 14.00 7.15
C ILE A 11 -6.52 12.52 7.10
N ARG A 12 -5.76 11.74 6.33
CA ARG A 12 -5.92 10.28 6.23
C ARG A 12 -4.80 9.60 7.01
N THR A 13 -5.15 8.56 7.76
CA THR A 13 -4.19 7.66 8.39
C THR A 13 -3.95 6.47 7.47
N THR A 14 -2.72 6.29 7.01
CA THR A 14 -2.35 5.16 6.15
C THR A 14 -1.85 4.00 7.00
N VAL A 15 -2.45 2.82 6.84
CA VAL A 15 -2.02 1.57 7.49
C VAL A 15 -1.57 0.58 6.42
N PHE A 16 -0.36 0.05 6.54
CA PHE A 16 0.17 -0.94 5.61
C PHE A 16 -0.13 -2.35 6.10
N LEU A 17 -1.04 -3.02 5.40
CA LEU A 17 -1.36 -4.42 5.66
C LEU A 17 -0.38 -5.34 4.91
N LYS A 18 -0.11 -6.51 5.50
CA LYS A 18 0.67 -7.58 4.87
C LYS A 18 -0.25 -8.50 4.05
N ALA A 19 0.33 -9.25 3.13
CA ALA A 19 -0.31 -10.29 2.33
C ALA A 19 -1.34 -9.79 1.30
N CYS A 20 -0.85 -9.14 0.24
CA CYS A 20 -1.61 -8.90 -0.98
C CYS A 20 -1.56 -10.14 -1.89
N PRO A 21 -2.70 -10.71 -2.33
CA PRO A 21 -2.71 -11.90 -3.19
C PRO A 21 -2.39 -11.59 -4.67
N LEU A 22 -2.21 -10.32 -5.04
CA LEU A 22 -1.96 -9.90 -6.41
C LEU A 22 -0.45 -9.82 -6.71
N SER A 23 -0.06 -10.25 -7.92
CA SER A 23 1.33 -10.26 -8.42
C SER A 23 1.54 -9.26 -9.56
N CYS A 24 1.05 -8.02 -9.40
CA CYS A 24 1.14 -6.99 -10.44
C CYS A 24 2.61 -6.67 -10.79
N TRP A 25 2.92 -6.58 -12.08
CA TRP A 25 4.28 -6.27 -12.57
C TRP A 25 4.79 -4.89 -12.12
N TRP A 26 3.89 -3.93 -11.97
CA TRP A 26 4.17 -2.56 -11.51
C TRP A 26 3.85 -2.33 -10.02
N CYS A 27 3.91 -3.38 -9.20
CA CYS A 27 3.57 -3.25 -7.78
C CYS A 27 4.52 -2.27 -7.08
N HIS A 28 3.98 -1.16 -6.56
CA HIS A 28 4.76 -0.17 -5.78
C HIS A 28 5.08 -0.63 -4.36
N ASN A 29 4.48 -1.74 -3.90
CA ASN A 29 4.75 -2.34 -2.59
C ASN A 29 4.99 -3.86 -2.69
N PRO A 30 6.07 -4.31 -3.35
CA PRO A 30 6.33 -5.73 -3.59
C PRO A 30 6.60 -6.53 -2.30
N LYS A 31 6.98 -5.85 -1.21
CA LYS A 31 7.17 -6.47 0.12
C LYS A 31 5.85 -6.78 0.84
N GLY A 32 4.72 -6.28 0.33
CA GLY A 32 3.39 -6.56 0.85
C GLY A 32 2.74 -7.80 0.24
N VAL A 33 3.27 -8.35 -0.84
CA VAL A 33 2.73 -9.53 -1.53
C VAL A 33 2.87 -10.76 -0.62
N SER A 34 1.84 -11.61 -0.55
CA SER A 34 1.94 -12.87 0.19
C SER A 34 3.00 -13.77 -0.48
N PRO A 35 3.85 -14.48 0.29
CA PRO A 35 4.65 -15.54 -0.30
C PRO A 35 3.70 -16.52 -0.97
N LEU A 36 3.98 -16.84 -2.22
CA LEU A 36 3.17 -17.75 -3.03
C LEU A 36 2.94 -19.04 -2.23
N ILE A 37 1.69 -19.46 -2.15
CA ILE A 37 1.33 -20.85 -1.83
C ILE A 37 1.83 -21.71 -2.99
#